data_AF-A0A3G1J0K3-F1
#
_entry.id   AF-A0A3G1J0K3-F1
#
_cell.length_a   1.000
_cell.length_b   1.000
_cell.length_c   1.000
_cell.angle_alpha   90.00
_cell.angle_beta   90.00
_cell.angle_gamma   90.00
#
_symmetry.space_group_name_H-M   'P 1'
#
loop_
_entity.id
_entity.type
_entity.pdbx_description
1 polymer ?
#
loop_
_entity_poly.entity_id
_entity_poly.type
_entity_poly.pdbx_seq_one_letter_code
_entity_poly.pdbx_strand_id
1 'polypeptide(L)'
;MSQQEGASETEFTVPTAQHQTSIPYEKLLHSANAGVIVHRTAIVKAEFRSEGRQFARELAEYITSKQVGVSSVYIYEETFGTKDVIHWLIHVSSLDAYSTMVRMGNSDPGFRDIFFKQRIAPEKGGGTWDRMFVDGSITETVLLPQFYGMFGTAMEGVKVPVRETKSGGMILPPAQHQTSVPPEQTLNSANAGIIMHRTGQLKYQFRAEGRQFARAVAETINKNQRGIASVFLYEEAFGRSDRIHWLIHLKDLPSYYSLIDMRAAMTPEVAEVYGRQWISPEKGGGTWDRMFIDATLQDLALTPQHWNMYATKASGK
;
A
#
# COMPACT_ATOMS: atom_id res chain seq x y z
N MET A 1 39.82 30.07 24.18
CA MET A 1 39.34 28.72 23.80
C MET A 1 37.83 28.78 23.69
N SER A 2 37.32 29.03 22.48
CA SER A 2 35.87 29.07 22.22
C SER A 2 35.39 27.65 21.92
N GLN A 3 34.39 27.21 22.67
CA GLN A 3 33.58 26.04 22.31
C GLN A 3 32.78 26.41 21.05
N GLN A 4 32.98 25.66 19.97
CA GLN A 4 32.09 25.70 18.81
C GLN A 4 30.89 24.81 19.09
N GLU A 5 29.72 25.43 18.92
CA GLU A 5 28.39 24.87 19.06
C GLU A 5 28.20 23.67 18.12
N GLY A 6 27.63 22.60 18.67
CA GLY A 6 27.18 21.44 17.91
C GLY A 6 26.08 21.85 16.93
N ALA A 7 26.36 21.68 15.64
CA ALA A 7 25.31 21.66 14.63
C ALA A 7 24.34 20.52 14.99
N SER A 8 23.10 20.90 15.32
CA SER A 8 21.96 20.00 15.33
C SER A 8 21.92 19.27 13.99
N GLU A 9 22.27 17.98 13.98
CA GLU A 9 21.97 17.09 12.87
C GLU A 9 20.44 17.07 12.75
N THR A 10 19.90 17.87 11.84
CA THR A 10 18.51 17.76 11.43
C THR A 10 18.35 16.37 10.81
N GLU A 11 17.85 15.43 11.60
CA GLU A 11 17.49 14.09 11.17
C GLU A 11 16.62 14.22 9.91
N PHE A 12 17.17 13.80 8.77
CA PHE A 12 16.48 13.88 7.49
C PHE A 12 15.31 12.90 7.52
N THR A 13 14.14 13.39 7.92
CA THR A 13 12.90 12.62 7.96
C THR A 13 12.16 12.82 6.65
N VAL A 14 11.99 11.73 5.90
CA VAL A 14 11.15 11.74 4.70
C VAL A 14 9.71 12.04 5.14
N PRO A 15 9.07 13.11 4.60
CA PRO A 15 7.67 13.39 4.89
C PRO A 15 6.77 12.18 4.58
N THR A 16 5.81 11.91 5.45
CA THR A 16 4.83 10.85 5.24
C THR A 16 3.82 11.24 4.16
N ALA A 17 3.07 10.27 3.63
CA ALA A 17 2.09 10.53 2.59
C ALA A 17 0.93 11.42 3.06
N GLN A 18 0.66 11.50 4.37
CA GLN A 18 -0.32 12.42 4.95
C GLN A 18 -0.03 13.89 4.57
N HIS A 19 1.23 14.28 4.41
CA HIS A 19 1.61 15.65 4.04
C HIS A 19 1.32 15.99 2.57
N GLN A 20 0.83 15.04 1.78
CA GLN A 20 0.42 15.27 0.38
C GLN A 20 -0.92 15.99 0.28
N THR A 21 -1.68 16.07 1.37
CA THR A 21 -3.02 16.65 1.40
C THR A 21 -3.23 17.56 2.60
N SER A 22 -4.19 18.47 2.48
CA SER A 22 -4.64 19.35 3.57
C SER A 22 -5.77 18.72 4.42
N ILE A 23 -6.30 17.58 4.01
CA ILE A 23 -7.40 16.92 4.71
C ILE A 23 -6.91 16.33 6.05
N PRO A 24 -7.64 16.58 7.17
CA PRO A 24 -7.28 16.02 8.48
C PRO A 24 -7.21 14.49 8.48
N TYR A 25 -6.25 13.94 9.24
CA TYR A 25 -5.95 12.50 9.27
C TYR A 25 -7.16 11.63 9.57
N GLU A 26 -8.01 12.04 10.51
CA GLU A 26 -9.20 11.31 10.93
C GLU A 26 -10.28 11.20 9.83
N LYS A 27 -10.15 11.97 8.76
CA LYS A 27 -11.05 11.94 7.59
C LYS A 27 -10.44 11.20 6.39
N LEU A 28 -9.19 10.76 6.51
CA LEU A 28 -8.47 10.06 5.45
C LEU A 28 -8.73 8.55 5.48
N LEU A 29 -8.81 7.97 4.29
CA LEU A 29 -8.72 6.52 4.11
C LEU A 29 -7.27 6.11 3.85
N HIS A 30 -6.85 5.02 4.46
CA HIS A 30 -5.52 4.44 4.38
C HIS A 30 -5.59 2.93 4.46
N SER A 31 -4.46 2.25 4.28
CA SER A 31 -4.40 0.79 4.20
C SER A 31 -5.15 0.09 5.35
N ALA A 32 -4.98 0.53 6.60
CA ALA A 32 -5.66 -0.09 7.73
C ALA A 32 -7.20 0.10 7.78
N ASN A 33 -7.76 1.22 7.29
CA ASN A 33 -9.19 1.56 7.47
C ASN A 33 -10.02 1.49 6.17
N ALA A 34 -9.39 1.35 5.01
CA ALA A 34 -10.06 1.25 3.73
C ALA A 34 -10.69 -0.14 3.53
N GLY A 35 -11.80 -0.18 2.78
CA GLY A 35 -12.44 -1.44 2.37
C GLY A 35 -11.82 -2.02 1.10
N VAL A 36 -11.19 -1.18 0.27
CA VAL A 36 -10.52 -1.56 -0.98
C VAL A 36 -9.32 -0.64 -1.19
N ILE A 37 -8.23 -1.19 -1.74
CA ILE A 37 -7.12 -0.38 -2.27
C ILE A 37 -6.99 -0.67 -3.76
N VAL A 38 -7.01 0.37 -4.59
CA VAL A 38 -6.59 0.26 -5.99
C VAL A 38 -5.16 0.75 -6.09
N HIS A 39 -4.24 -0.18 -6.34
CA HIS A 39 -2.85 0.12 -6.62
C HIS A 39 -2.69 0.35 -8.11
N ARG A 40 -2.65 1.62 -8.51
CA ARG A 40 -2.37 2.02 -9.88
C ARG A 40 -0.88 2.32 -10.01
N THR A 41 -0.26 1.80 -11.06
CA THR A 41 1.15 2.04 -11.37
C THR A 41 1.29 2.58 -12.77
N ALA A 42 2.24 3.49 -13.02
CA ALA A 42 2.55 4.01 -14.35
C ALA A 42 4.04 4.39 -14.46
N ILE A 43 4.62 4.25 -15.65
CA ILE A 43 6.00 4.67 -15.92
C ILE A 43 5.97 6.02 -16.63
N VAL A 44 6.55 7.06 -16.02
CA VAL A 44 6.69 8.39 -16.61
C VAL A 44 7.87 8.38 -17.59
N LYS A 45 7.68 8.96 -18.78
CA LYS A 45 8.77 9.15 -19.74
C LYS A 45 9.81 10.09 -19.13
N ALA A 46 11.08 9.73 -19.29
CA ALA A 46 12.23 10.42 -18.70
C ALA A 46 12.27 11.94 -18.93
N GLU A 47 11.78 12.39 -20.09
CA GLU A 47 11.73 13.80 -20.51
C GLU A 47 10.57 14.62 -19.90
N PHE A 48 9.56 13.93 -19.33
CA PHE A 48 8.37 14.52 -18.70
C PHE A 48 8.26 14.19 -17.21
N ARG A 49 9.36 13.82 -16.57
CA ARG A 49 9.46 13.46 -15.15
C ARG A 49 8.78 14.46 -14.21
N SER A 50 9.04 15.75 -14.41
CA SER A 50 8.50 16.80 -13.54
C SER A 50 7.01 17.00 -13.77
N GLU A 51 6.60 17.02 -15.02
CA GLU A 51 5.22 17.19 -15.47
C GLU A 51 4.34 16.00 -15.02
N GLY A 52 4.86 14.77 -15.14
CA GLY A 52 4.19 13.54 -14.71
C GLY A 52 4.00 13.45 -13.19
N ARG A 53 5.03 13.79 -12.40
CA ARG A 53 4.92 13.88 -10.93
C ARG A 53 3.92 14.95 -10.49
N GLN A 54 3.92 16.11 -11.16
CA GLN A 54 2.95 17.17 -10.90
C GLN A 54 1.53 16.72 -11.18
N PHE A 55 1.28 16.08 -12.32
CA PHE A 55 -0.03 15.51 -12.63
C PHE A 55 -0.48 14.48 -11.60
N ALA A 56 0.41 13.58 -11.20
CA ALA A 56 0.11 12.55 -10.20
C ALA A 56 -0.40 13.17 -8.88
N ARG A 57 0.30 14.19 -8.38
CA ARG A 57 -0.09 14.93 -7.17
C ARG A 57 -1.38 15.71 -7.34
N GLU A 58 -1.53 16.46 -8.44
CA GLU A 58 -2.75 17.23 -8.69
C GLU A 58 -3.98 16.31 -8.73
N LEU A 59 -3.85 15.15 -9.38
CA LEU A 59 -4.90 14.14 -9.42
C LEU A 59 -5.21 13.57 -8.02
N ALA A 60 -4.18 13.21 -7.24
CA ALA A 60 -4.37 12.67 -5.90
C ALA A 60 -5.01 13.66 -4.93
N GLU A 61 -4.55 14.92 -4.92
CA GLU A 61 -5.12 15.96 -4.07
C GLU A 61 -6.56 16.29 -4.48
N TYR A 62 -6.84 16.32 -5.79
CA TYR A 62 -8.20 16.53 -6.27
C TYR A 62 -9.16 15.44 -5.81
N ILE A 63 -8.79 14.17 -5.99
CA ILE A 63 -9.63 13.04 -5.56
C ILE A 63 -9.82 13.09 -4.03
N THR A 64 -8.73 13.22 -3.27
CA THR A 64 -8.77 13.21 -1.80
C THR A 64 -9.61 14.34 -1.23
N SER A 65 -9.49 15.56 -1.79
CA SER A 65 -10.25 16.72 -1.33
C SER A 65 -11.73 16.71 -1.76
N LYS A 66 -12.05 16.12 -2.92
CA LYS A 66 -13.44 16.04 -3.42
C LYS A 66 -14.22 14.85 -2.88
N GLN A 67 -13.54 13.80 -2.44
CA GLN A 67 -14.13 12.54 -2.02
C GLN A 67 -13.84 12.22 -0.55
N VAL A 68 -13.88 13.24 0.33
CA VAL A 68 -13.63 13.06 1.78
C VAL A 68 -14.55 11.98 2.36
N GLY A 69 -13.96 11.00 3.06
CA GLY A 69 -14.67 9.84 3.62
C GLY A 69 -15.07 8.76 2.59
N VAL A 70 -14.88 9.00 1.30
CA VAL A 70 -15.17 8.06 0.21
C VAL A 70 -13.88 7.51 -0.39
N SER A 71 -12.90 8.37 -0.67
CA SER A 71 -11.61 8.01 -1.23
C SER A 71 -10.47 8.89 -0.70
N SER A 72 -9.29 8.32 -0.57
CA SER A 72 -8.04 9.07 -0.34
C SER A 72 -6.93 8.46 -1.19
N VAL A 73 -6.09 9.31 -1.78
CA VAL A 73 -5.07 8.89 -2.74
C VAL A 73 -3.71 9.37 -2.29
N TYR A 74 -2.76 8.45 -2.23
CA TYR A 74 -1.38 8.73 -1.90
C TYR A 74 -0.45 8.33 -3.04
N ILE A 75 0.56 9.15 -3.27
CA ILE A 75 1.57 8.93 -4.32
C ILE A 75 2.85 8.38 -3.70
N TYR A 76 3.40 7.33 -4.29
CA TYR A 76 4.70 6.78 -3.95
C TYR A 76 5.54 6.58 -5.20
N GLU A 77 6.85 6.52 -5.00
CA GLU A 77 7.82 6.05 -5.99
C GLU A 77 8.63 4.90 -5.41
N GLU A 78 9.19 4.07 -6.27
CA GLU A 78 10.07 2.98 -5.83
C GLU A 78 11.32 3.57 -5.14
N THR A 79 11.54 3.21 -3.87
CA THR A 79 12.72 3.65 -3.10
C THR A 79 14.00 3.15 -3.77
N PHE A 80 13.96 1.88 -4.15
CA PHE A 80 14.97 1.18 -4.94
C PHE A 80 14.23 0.35 -5.98
N GLY A 81 14.63 0.47 -7.24
CA GLY A 81 13.97 -0.24 -8.33
C GLY A 81 13.95 0.58 -9.61
N THR A 82 12.81 0.57 -10.28
CA THR A 82 12.58 1.26 -11.54
C THR A 82 12.33 2.74 -11.29
N LYS A 83 13.18 3.58 -11.89
CA LYS A 83 12.99 5.04 -11.80
C LYS A 83 11.74 5.47 -12.54
N ASP A 84 11.14 6.55 -12.04
CA ASP A 84 9.99 7.24 -12.66
C ASP A 84 8.72 6.39 -12.73
N VAL A 85 8.65 5.36 -11.89
CA VAL A 85 7.42 4.63 -11.62
C VAL A 85 6.63 5.35 -10.54
N ILE A 86 5.43 5.78 -10.89
CA ILE A 86 4.48 6.40 -9.98
C ILE A 86 3.49 5.33 -9.54
N HIS A 87 3.32 5.20 -8.23
CA HIS A 87 2.29 4.37 -7.63
C HIS A 87 1.25 5.27 -6.96
N TRP A 88 0.00 5.17 -7.41
CA TRP A 88 -1.15 5.69 -6.67
C TRP A 88 -1.73 4.56 -5.84
N LEU A 89 -1.74 4.74 -4.51
CA LEU A 89 -2.55 3.92 -3.63
C LEU A 89 -3.87 4.65 -3.38
N ILE A 90 -4.89 4.23 -4.12
CA ILE A 90 -6.25 4.80 -4.06
C ILE A 90 -7.04 3.97 -3.04
N HIS A 91 -7.25 4.53 -1.86
CA HIS A 91 -7.97 3.92 -0.76
C HIS A 91 -9.44 4.28 -0.88
N VAL A 92 -10.32 3.28 -0.97
CA VAL A 92 -11.76 3.47 -1.16
C VAL A 92 -12.51 2.74 -0.06
N SER A 93 -13.62 3.33 0.41
CA SER A 93 -14.41 2.75 1.50
C SER A 93 -15.08 1.43 1.13
N SER A 94 -15.42 1.22 -0.16
CA SER A 94 -16.01 -0.01 -0.68
C SER A 94 -15.93 -0.10 -2.21
N LEU A 95 -16.22 -1.28 -2.78
CA LEU A 95 -16.38 -1.44 -4.24
C LEU A 95 -17.55 -0.61 -4.80
N ASP A 96 -18.63 -0.45 -4.03
CA ASP A 96 -19.75 0.43 -4.42
C ASP A 96 -19.30 1.89 -4.52
N ALA A 97 -18.48 2.35 -3.56
CA ALA A 97 -17.90 3.69 -3.57
C ALA A 97 -16.92 3.90 -4.75
N TYR A 98 -16.21 2.85 -5.18
CA TYR A 98 -15.36 2.91 -6.37
C TYR A 98 -16.18 3.26 -7.63
N SER A 99 -17.41 2.77 -7.74
CA SER A 99 -18.30 3.12 -8.86
C SER A 99 -18.63 4.62 -8.91
N THR A 100 -18.73 5.28 -7.76
CA THR A 100 -18.90 6.74 -7.69
C THR A 100 -17.66 7.47 -8.22
N MET A 101 -16.47 6.98 -7.87
CA MET A 101 -15.21 7.55 -8.36
C MET A 101 -15.05 7.38 -9.88
N VAL A 102 -15.40 6.22 -10.45
CA VAL A 102 -15.37 5.99 -11.90
C VAL A 102 -16.28 6.98 -12.64
N ARG A 103 -17.46 7.30 -12.09
CA ARG A 103 -18.38 8.27 -12.70
C ARG A 103 -17.79 9.68 -12.77
N MET A 104 -16.89 10.06 -11.86
CA MET A 104 -16.23 11.37 -11.90
C MET A 104 -15.51 11.62 -13.22
N GLY A 105 -14.88 10.59 -13.82
CA GLY A 105 -14.18 10.73 -15.09
C GLY A 105 -15.05 11.27 -16.23
N ASN A 106 -16.35 10.98 -16.18
CA ASN A 106 -17.31 11.40 -17.21
C ASN A 106 -17.98 12.73 -16.89
N SER A 107 -18.32 12.99 -15.64
CA SER A 107 -19.23 14.08 -15.27
C SER A 107 -18.61 15.19 -14.41
N ASP A 108 -17.41 15.00 -13.86
CA ASP A 108 -16.77 15.99 -12.98
C ASP A 108 -15.88 16.94 -13.80
N PRO A 109 -16.22 18.24 -13.91
CA PRO A 109 -15.45 19.18 -14.72
C PRO A 109 -14.01 19.36 -14.23
N GLY A 110 -13.78 19.45 -12.93
CA GLY A 110 -12.43 19.67 -12.39
C GLY A 110 -11.53 18.45 -12.56
N PHE A 111 -12.09 17.24 -12.49
CA PHE A 111 -11.36 16.02 -12.83
C PHE A 111 -10.95 16.05 -14.30
N ARG A 112 -11.88 16.41 -15.20
CA ARG A 112 -11.60 16.52 -16.63
C ARG A 112 -10.55 17.60 -16.92
N ASP A 113 -10.63 18.74 -16.26
CA ASP A 113 -9.65 19.82 -16.42
C ASP A 113 -8.23 19.36 -16.09
N ILE A 114 -8.05 18.52 -15.06
CA ILE A 114 -6.74 17.95 -14.71
C ILE A 114 -6.17 17.09 -15.84
N PHE A 115 -7.01 16.29 -16.50
CA PHE A 115 -6.62 15.41 -17.61
C PHE A 115 -6.37 16.18 -18.90
N PHE A 116 -7.21 17.16 -19.25
CA PHE A 116 -7.10 17.90 -20.52
C PHE A 116 -6.17 19.12 -20.46
N LYS A 117 -5.65 19.48 -19.28
CA LYS A 117 -4.64 20.54 -19.11
C LYS A 117 -3.40 20.24 -19.95
N GLN A 118 -3.02 21.21 -20.78
CA GLN A 118 -1.74 21.21 -21.49
C GLN A 118 -0.60 21.36 -20.47
N ARG A 119 0.23 20.34 -20.34
CA ARG A 119 1.32 20.28 -19.34
C ARG A 119 2.69 20.29 -19.98
N ILE A 120 2.77 19.86 -21.23
CA ILE A 120 4.02 19.81 -21.97
C ILE A 120 4.12 21.09 -22.79
N ALA A 121 5.25 21.79 -22.66
CA ALA A 121 5.47 23.04 -23.36
C ALA A 121 5.50 22.82 -24.90
N PRO A 122 5.05 23.79 -25.71
CA PRO A 122 5.01 23.65 -27.17
C PRO A 122 6.36 23.28 -27.80
N GLU A 123 7.46 23.81 -27.28
CA GLU A 123 8.83 23.51 -27.72
C GLU A 123 9.24 22.07 -27.45
N LYS A 124 8.60 21.41 -26.48
CA LYS A 124 8.73 19.97 -26.24
C LYS A 124 7.71 19.17 -27.05
N GLY A 125 6.89 19.78 -27.91
CA GLY A 125 5.88 19.13 -28.75
C GLY A 125 4.43 19.21 -28.24
N GLY A 126 4.17 19.90 -27.12
CA GLY A 126 2.81 20.05 -26.57
C GLY A 126 2.19 18.75 -26.04
N GLY A 127 1.02 18.83 -25.40
CA GLY A 127 0.24 17.65 -25.02
C GLY A 127 -0.18 17.58 -23.56
N THR A 128 -0.98 16.55 -23.29
CA THR A 128 -1.63 16.31 -22.00
C THR A 128 -1.01 15.12 -21.27
N TRP A 129 -1.77 14.49 -20.39
CA TRP A 129 -1.29 13.40 -19.53
C TRP A 129 -0.81 12.18 -20.28
N ASP A 130 -1.53 11.79 -21.33
CA ASP A 130 -1.29 10.64 -22.18
C ASP A 130 0.14 10.60 -22.72
N ARG A 131 0.67 11.76 -23.09
CA ARG A 131 2.01 11.87 -23.64
C ARG A 131 3.10 11.69 -22.57
N MET A 132 2.82 12.00 -21.30
CA MET A 132 3.80 11.95 -20.21
C MET A 132 4.17 10.54 -19.78
N PHE A 133 3.31 9.55 -20.02
CA PHE A 133 3.53 8.17 -19.58
C PHE A 133 3.94 7.29 -20.75
N VAL A 134 4.66 6.20 -20.45
CA VAL A 134 4.95 5.15 -21.41
C VAL A 134 3.65 4.44 -21.77
N ASP A 135 3.39 4.28 -23.06
CA ASP A 135 2.16 3.66 -23.56
C ASP A 135 2.02 2.24 -23.02
N GLY A 136 0.82 1.90 -22.53
CA GLY A 136 0.54 0.60 -21.91
C GLY A 136 1.16 0.38 -20.52
N SER A 137 1.89 1.35 -19.96
CA SER A 137 2.50 1.21 -18.62
C SER A 137 1.52 1.39 -17.46
N ILE A 138 0.33 1.95 -17.72
CA ILE A 138 -0.67 2.18 -16.68
C ILE A 138 -1.39 0.86 -16.39
N THR A 139 -1.20 0.36 -15.18
CA THR A 139 -1.84 -0.87 -14.70
C THR A 139 -2.51 -0.62 -13.36
N GLU A 140 -3.55 -1.39 -13.07
CA GLU A 140 -4.27 -1.33 -11.79
C GLU A 140 -4.42 -2.72 -11.20
N THR A 141 -4.16 -2.83 -9.91
CA THR A 141 -4.46 -4.04 -9.12
C THR A 141 -5.40 -3.66 -7.99
N VAL A 142 -6.50 -4.40 -7.86
CA VAL A 142 -7.50 -4.17 -6.81
C VAL A 142 -7.23 -5.11 -5.66
N LEU A 143 -6.93 -4.56 -4.49
CA LEU A 143 -6.57 -5.28 -3.27
C LEU A 143 -7.73 -5.24 -2.27
N LEU A 144 -8.12 -6.40 -1.78
CA LEU A 144 -9.16 -6.58 -0.77
C LEU A 144 -8.56 -7.00 0.56
N PRO A 145 -8.92 -6.34 1.68
CA PRO A 145 -8.50 -6.76 3.01
C PRO A 145 -8.90 -8.19 3.30
N GLN A 146 -7.94 -8.97 3.78
CA GLN A 146 -8.18 -10.36 4.14
C GLN A 146 -8.75 -10.44 5.58
N PHE A 147 -9.75 -11.30 5.83
CA PHE A 147 -10.47 -11.34 7.12
C PHE A 147 -10.87 -12.77 7.53
N TYR A 148 -11.00 -13.03 8.84
CA TYR A 148 -11.26 -14.37 9.35
C TYR A 148 -12.55 -14.96 8.78
N GLY A 149 -12.52 -16.23 8.38
CA GLY A 149 -13.64 -16.88 7.70
C GLY A 149 -13.62 -16.77 6.17
N MET A 150 -12.75 -15.94 5.59
CA MET A 150 -12.53 -15.93 4.15
C MET A 150 -11.63 -17.11 3.72
N PHE A 151 -12.00 -17.81 2.64
CA PHE A 151 -11.21 -18.87 1.99
C PHE A 151 -10.57 -19.91 2.93
N GLY A 152 -11.34 -20.43 3.89
CA GLY A 152 -10.88 -21.49 4.81
C GLY A 152 -10.04 -20.98 5.99
N THR A 153 -10.04 -19.67 6.26
CA THR A 153 -9.38 -19.08 7.45
C THR A 153 -10.35 -18.86 8.62
N ALA A 154 -11.43 -19.64 8.69
CA ALA A 154 -12.34 -19.58 9.83
C ALA A 154 -11.64 -20.07 11.10
N MET A 155 -11.81 -19.34 12.20
CA MET A 155 -11.41 -19.79 13.53
C MET A 155 -12.63 -19.83 14.43
N GLU A 156 -12.72 -20.87 15.26
CA GLU A 156 -13.81 -21.02 16.21
C GLU A 156 -13.87 -19.82 17.17
N GLY A 157 -15.06 -19.26 17.37
CA GLY A 157 -15.28 -18.10 18.25
C GLY A 157 -14.96 -16.73 17.64
N VAL A 158 -14.29 -16.63 16.49
CA VAL A 158 -13.99 -15.35 15.84
C VAL A 158 -15.12 -14.95 14.89
N LYS A 159 -15.99 -14.03 15.34
CA LYS A 159 -17.02 -13.42 14.49
C LYS A 159 -16.45 -12.20 13.78
N VAL A 160 -16.49 -12.21 12.44
CA VAL A 160 -16.16 -11.02 11.66
C VAL A 160 -17.44 -10.25 11.35
N PRO A 161 -17.51 -8.95 11.67
CA PRO A 161 -18.64 -8.12 11.29
C PRO A 161 -18.63 -7.93 9.78
N VAL A 162 -19.49 -8.68 9.08
CA VAL A 162 -19.79 -8.44 7.67
C VAL A 162 -21.08 -7.63 7.59
N ARG A 163 -21.10 -6.61 6.74
CA ARG A 163 -22.32 -5.86 6.42
C ARG A 163 -22.75 -6.20 5.00
N GLU A 164 -24.03 -6.33 4.76
CA GLU A 164 -24.53 -6.48 3.39
C GLU A 164 -24.53 -5.12 2.66
N THR A 165 -24.18 -5.16 1.39
CA THR A 165 -24.32 -4.07 0.43
C THR A 165 -25.75 -4.00 -0.08
N LYS A 166 -26.13 -2.89 -0.72
CA LYS A 166 -27.46 -2.73 -1.33
C LYS A 166 -27.72 -3.73 -2.47
N SER A 167 -26.67 -4.29 -3.06
CA SER A 167 -26.70 -5.27 -4.14
C SER A 167 -26.66 -6.73 -3.64
N GLY A 168 -26.64 -6.96 -2.33
CA GLY A 168 -26.58 -8.30 -1.73
C GLY A 168 -25.17 -8.90 -1.59
N GLY A 169 -24.11 -8.17 -1.96
CA GLY A 169 -22.72 -8.53 -1.65
C GLY A 169 -22.31 -8.18 -0.22
N MET A 170 -21.12 -8.60 0.24
CA MET A 170 -20.60 -8.26 1.56
C MET A 170 -19.59 -7.10 1.53
N ILE A 171 -19.73 -6.16 2.45
CA ILE A 171 -18.70 -5.16 2.78
C ILE A 171 -17.65 -5.87 3.64
N LEU A 172 -16.43 -5.93 3.10
CA LEU A 172 -15.30 -6.52 3.81
C LEU A 172 -14.89 -5.62 4.98
N PRO A 173 -14.54 -6.19 6.14
CA PRO A 173 -14.00 -5.39 7.23
C PRO A 173 -12.65 -4.79 6.82
N PRO A 174 -12.32 -3.59 7.32
CA PRO A 174 -11.00 -3.02 7.11
C PRO A 174 -9.87 -3.87 7.67
N ALA A 175 -8.66 -3.71 7.12
CA ALA A 175 -7.50 -4.51 7.50
C ALA A 175 -7.07 -4.33 8.97
N GLN A 176 -7.44 -3.23 9.63
CA GLN A 176 -7.20 -3.00 11.05
C GLN A 176 -7.80 -4.12 11.93
N HIS A 177 -8.88 -4.79 11.48
CA HIS A 177 -9.47 -5.93 12.19
C HIS A 177 -8.62 -7.21 12.14
N GLN A 178 -7.52 -7.22 11.39
CA GLN A 178 -6.58 -8.34 11.33
C GLN A 178 -5.67 -8.41 12.57
N THR A 179 -5.59 -7.34 13.36
CA THR A 179 -4.69 -7.23 14.51
C THR A 179 -5.44 -6.72 15.75
N SER A 180 -4.95 -7.09 16.93
CA SER A 180 -5.40 -6.54 18.21
C SER A 180 -4.62 -5.30 18.64
N VAL A 181 -3.56 -4.93 17.91
CA VAL A 181 -2.79 -3.71 18.18
C VAL A 181 -3.64 -2.50 17.84
N PRO A 182 -3.80 -1.53 18.76
CA PRO A 182 -4.72 -0.42 18.55
C PRO A 182 -4.19 0.56 17.49
N PRO A 183 -5.06 1.30 16.77
CA PRO A 183 -4.67 2.12 15.62
C PRO A 183 -3.57 3.15 15.88
N GLU A 184 -3.47 3.69 17.09
CA GLU A 184 -2.44 4.64 17.49
C GLU A 184 -1.04 4.02 17.62
N GLN A 185 -0.95 2.69 17.66
CA GLN A 185 0.28 1.92 17.68
C GLN A 185 0.57 1.22 16.35
N THR A 186 -0.28 1.42 15.34
CA THR A 186 -0.08 0.88 13.99
C THR A 186 0.37 1.95 13.00
N LEU A 187 1.16 1.52 12.02
CA LEU A 187 1.50 2.29 10.83
C LEU A 187 0.62 1.85 9.66
N ASN A 188 0.34 2.78 8.75
CA ASN A 188 -0.47 2.59 7.56
C ASN A 188 0.06 3.46 6.42
N SER A 189 -0.58 3.40 5.26
CA SER A 189 -0.11 4.12 4.08
C SER A 189 0.05 5.63 4.31
N ALA A 190 -0.85 6.26 5.08
CA ALA A 190 -0.78 7.71 5.30
C ALA A 190 0.40 8.13 6.20
N ASN A 191 0.70 7.37 7.26
CA ASN A 191 1.64 7.78 8.31
C ASN A 191 3.00 7.04 8.29
N ALA A 192 3.17 6.03 7.42
CA ALA A 192 4.44 5.34 7.28
C ALA A 192 5.46 6.20 6.52
N GLY A 193 6.73 6.09 6.90
CA GLY A 193 7.83 6.66 6.13
C GLY A 193 8.11 5.85 4.87
N ILE A 194 7.88 4.53 4.89
CA ILE A 194 8.09 3.61 3.76
C ILE A 194 7.07 2.48 3.82
N ILE A 195 6.65 2.00 2.65
CA ILE A 195 5.86 0.78 2.53
C ILE A 195 6.69 -0.25 1.78
N MET A 196 6.97 -1.39 2.40
CA MET A 196 7.44 -2.57 1.70
C MET A 196 6.22 -3.39 1.27
N HIS A 197 5.97 -3.43 -0.03
CA HIS A 197 4.94 -4.25 -0.65
C HIS A 197 5.54 -5.61 -0.98
N ARG A 198 5.31 -6.59 -0.09
CA ARG A 198 5.67 -7.98 -0.37
C ARG A 198 4.51 -8.66 -1.08
N THR A 199 4.80 -9.38 -2.15
CA THR A 199 3.83 -10.22 -2.85
C THR A 199 4.30 -11.66 -2.90
N GLY A 200 3.37 -12.61 -2.90
CA GLY A 200 3.68 -14.05 -2.98
C GLY A 200 2.53 -14.83 -3.58
N GLN A 201 2.82 -15.76 -4.49
CA GLN A 201 1.83 -16.62 -5.10
C GLN A 201 1.78 -17.96 -4.35
N LEU A 202 0.63 -18.31 -3.78
CA LEU A 202 0.44 -19.61 -3.17
C LEU A 202 0.22 -20.69 -4.24
N LYS A 203 0.69 -21.90 -3.94
CA LYS A 203 0.27 -23.11 -4.65
C LYS A 203 -1.17 -23.41 -4.24
N TYR A 204 -2.04 -23.57 -5.23
CA TYR A 204 -3.47 -23.78 -5.04
C TYR A 204 -3.83 -24.87 -4.00
N GLN A 205 -3.07 -25.97 -3.97
CA GLN A 205 -3.29 -27.09 -3.05
C GLN A 205 -3.00 -26.77 -1.57
N PHE A 206 -2.25 -25.70 -1.29
CA PHE A 206 -1.84 -25.26 0.05
C PHE A 206 -2.39 -23.87 0.40
N ARG A 207 -3.42 -23.40 -0.33
CA ARG A 207 -3.87 -22.01 -0.22
C ARG A 207 -4.49 -21.66 1.14
N ALA A 208 -5.02 -22.62 1.88
CA ALA A 208 -5.60 -22.38 3.19
C ALA A 208 -4.48 -22.23 4.24
N GLU A 209 -3.54 -23.18 4.24
CA GLU A 209 -2.34 -23.19 5.06
C GLU A 209 -1.49 -21.93 4.80
N GLY A 210 -1.33 -21.57 3.52
CA GLY A 210 -0.63 -20.37 3.08
C GLY A 210 -1.22 -19.08 3.65
N ARG A 211 -2.55 -18.95 3.65
CA ARG A 211 -3.25 -17.80 4.26
C ARG A 211 -3.11 -17.78 5.78
N GLN A 212 -3.13 -18.94 6.44
CA GLN A 212 -2.92 -19.04 7.89
C GLN A 212 -1.50 -18.61 8.27
N PHE A 213 -0.49 -19.08 7.54
CA PHE A 213 0.90 -18.64 7.72
C PHE A 213 1.04 -17.13 7.48
N ALA A 214 0.47 -16.61 6.39
CA ALA A 214 0.54 -15.17 6.09
C ALA A 214 -0.02 -14.32 7.24
N ARG A 215 -1.15 -14.73 7.83
CA ARG A 215 -1.74 -14.10 9.02
C ARG A 215 -0.83 -14.19 10.22
N ALA A 216 -0.31 -15.37 10.53
CA ALA A 216 0.56 -15.58 11.68
C ALA A 216 1.81 -14.66 11.58
N VAL A 217 2.42 -14.55 10.39
CA VAL A 217 3.53 -13.61 10.15
C VAL A 217 3.11 -12.17 10.40
N ALA A 218 1.97 -11.72 9.85
CA ALA A 218 1.49 -10.36 10.04
C ALA A 218 1.19 -10.05 11.51
N GLU A 219 0.54 -10.98 12.22
CA GLU A 219 0.21 -10.85 13.64
C GLU A 219 1.48 -10.81 14.52
N THR A 220 2.45 -11.70 14.26
CA THR A 220 3.73 -11.70 14.96
C THR A 220 4.48 -10.37 14.76
N ILE A 221 4.55 -9.85 13.53
CA ILE A 221 5.18 -8.55 13.27
C ILE A 221 4.44 -7.44 14.02
N ASN A 222 3.12 -7.35 13.86
CA ASN A 222 2.32 -6.30 14.51
C ASN A 222 2.49 -6.30 16.03
N LYS A 223 2.49 -7.48 16.67
CA LYS A 223 2.66 -7.60 18.12
C LYS A 223 4.04 -7.16 18.60
N ASN A 224 5.09 -7.52 17.87
CA ASN A 224 6.49 -7.32 18.27
C ASN A 224 7.09 -5.98 17.82
N GLN A 225 6.49 -5.31 16.83
CA GLN A 225 7.06 -4.11 16.19
C GLN A 225 6.16 -2.88 16.32
N ARG A 226 5.42 -2.76 17.42
CA ARG A 226 4.47 -1.67 17.65
C ARG A 226 5.11 -0.29 17.49
N GLY A 227 4.50 0.57 16.70
CA GLY A 227 5.02 1.91 16.37
C GLY A 227 6.28 1.94 15.50
N ILE A 228 6.85 0.78 15.13
CA ILE A 228 8.06 0.66 14.30
C ILE A 228 7.69 0.07 12.92
N ALA A 229 6.90 -1.00 12.93
CA ALA A 229 6.38 -1.63 11.72
C ALA A 229 4.94 -2.13 11.92
N SER A 230 4.16 -2.14 10.85
CA SER A 230 2.83 -2.75 10.85
C SER A 230 2.50 -3.40 9.52
N VAL A 231 1.83 -4.54 9.57
CA VAL A 231 1.56 -5.39 8.42
C VAL A 231 0.08 -5.63 8.27
N PHE A 232 -0.42 -5.37 7.06
CA PHE A 232 -1.78 -5.67 6.66
C PHE A 232 -1.79 -6.57 5.42
N LEU A 233 -2.70 -7.54 5.41
CA LEU A 233 -2.83 -8.55 4.37
C LEU A 233 -3.96 -8.22 3.41
N TYR A 234 -3.68 -8.42 2.12
CA TYR A 234 -4.64 -8.27 1.04
C TYR A 234 -4.51 -9.41 0.03
N GLU A 235 -5.58 -9.63 -0.72
CA GLU A 235 -5.62 -10.50 -1.90
C GLU A 235 -6.17 -9.70 -3.09
N GLU A 236 -5.83 -10.12 -4.32
CA GLU A 236 -6.36 -9.47 -5.53
C GLU A 236 -7.85 -9.81 -5.72
N ALA A 237 -8.70 -8.79 -5.91
CA ALA A 237 -10.10 -8.99 -6.29
C ALA A 237 -10.22 -9.55 -7.71
N PHE A 238 -9.42 -8.98 -8.61
CA PHE A 238 -9.38 -9.27 -10.03
C PHE A 238 -7.91 -9.39 -10.43
N GLY A 239 -7.49 -10.59 -10.82
CA GLY A 239 -6.09 -10.88 -11.08
C GLY A 239 -5.74 -12.33 -10.80
N ARG A 240 -4.55 -12.57 -10.26
CA ARG A 240 -4.09 -13.91 -9.92
C ARG A 240 -4.69 -14.34 -8.59
N SER A 241 -5.56 -15.35 -8.65
CA SER A 241 -6.09 -15.99 -7.45
C SER A 241 -4.95 -16.50 -6.56
N ASP A 242 -5.18 -16.53 -5.24
CA ASP A 242 -4.22 -17.01 -4.24
C ASP A 242 -2.89 -16.22 -4.17
N ARG A 243 -2.89 -14.99 -4.69
CA ARG A 243 -1.79 -14.04 -4.52
C ARG A 243 -2.00 -13.23 -3.25
N ILE A 244 -1.05 -13.34 -2.33
CA ILE A 244 -1.05 -12.62 -1.06
C ILE A 244 -0.17 -11.38 -1.20
N HIS A 245 -0.68 -10.27 -0.69
CA HIS A 245 0.06 -9.02 -0.55
C HIS A 245 0.19 -8.69 0.94
N TRP A 246 1.42 -8.53 1.41
CA TRP A 246 1.70 -7.90 2.70
C TRP A 246 2.09 -6.46 2.42
N LEU A 247 1.28 -5.52 2.87
CA LEU A 247 1.69 -4.12 2.96
C LEU A 247 2.35 -3.94 4.32
N ILE A 248 3.68 -3.89 4.31
CA ILE A 248 4.53 -3.76 5.49
C ILE A 248 4.95 -2.29 5.60
N HIS A 249 4.31 -1.59 6.53
CA HIS A 249 4.49 -0.18 6.80
C HIS A 249 5.63 -0.02 7.79
N LEU A 250 6.67 0.71 7.42
CA LEU A 250 7.84 0.99 8.24
C LEU A 250 7.82 2.46 8.64
N LYS A 251 8.25 2.74 9.88
CA LYS A 251 8.38 4.12 10.35
C LYS A 251 9.36 4.90 9.48
N ASP A 252 10.46 4.26 9.11
CA ASP A 252 11.56 4.81 8.30
C ASP A 252 12.38 3.67 7.65
N LEU A 253 13.41 4.00 6.85
CA LEU A 253 14.33 3.03 6.24
C LEU A 253 15.03 2.14 7.31
N PRO A 254 15.63 2.71 8.38
CA PRO A 254 16.30 1.93 9.42
C PRO A 254 15.40 0.89 10.11
N SER A 255 14.09 1.15 10.22
CA SER A 255 13.12 0.22 10.80
C SER A 255 13.07 -1.14 10.10
N TYR A 256 13.60 -1.25 8.87
CA TYR A 256 13.79 -2.55 8.21
C TYR A 256 14.77 -3.46 8.96
N TYR A 257 15.81 -2.92 9.59
CA TYR A 257 16.73 -3.72 10.41
C TYR A 257 16.02 -4.37 11.59
N SER A 258 15.07 -3.68 12.23
CA SER A 258 14.26 -4.27 13.30
C SER A 258 13.48 -5.50 12.84
N LEU A 259 13.03 -5.56 11.58
CA LEU A 259 12.41 -6.76 11.01
C LEU A 259 13.42 -7.89 10.77
N ILE A 260 14.63 -7.56 10.31
CA ILE A 260 15.71 -8.53 10.15
C ILE A 260 16.09 -9.11 11.52
N ASP A 261 16.31 -8.26 12.51
CA ASP A 261 16.70 -8.63 13.87
C ASP A 261 15.64 -9.51 14.52
N MET A 262 14.35 -9.15 14.38
CA MET A 262 13.24 -9.97 14.86
C MET A 262 13.27 -11.37 14.24
N ARG A 263 13.51 -11.46 12.93
CA ARG A 263 13.58 -12.74 12.22
C ARG A 263 14.83 -13.54 12.58
N ALA A 264 15.96 -12.87 12.83
CA ALA A 264 17.23 -13.51 13.19
C ALA A 264 17.24 -13.99 14.64
N ALA A 265 16.63 -13.24 15.56
CA ALA A 265 16.57 -13.57 16.97
C ALA A 265 15.79 -14.86 17.26
N MET A 266 14.84 -15.23 16.38
CA MET A 266 14.05 -16.46 16.48
C MET A 266 13.50 -16.67 17.90
N THR A 267 12.90 -15.63 18.48
CA THR A 267 12.18 -15.75 19.76
C THR A 267 11.16 -16.89 19.66
N PRO A 268 10.76 -17.55 20.78
CA PRO A 268 9.90 -18.72 20.71
C PRO A 268 8.64 -18.53 19.84
N GLU A 269 7.99 -17.37 19.93
CA GLU A 269 6.82 -17.03 19.10
C GLU A 269 7.15 -16.91 17.59
N VAL A 270 8.29 -16.30 17.25
CA VAL A 270 8.75 -16.18 15.86
C VAL A 270 9.15 -17.57 15.32
N ALA A 271 9.88 -18.35 16.12
CA ALA A 271 10.30 -19.69 15.77
C ALA A 271 9.10 -20.63 15.57
N GLU A 272 8.04 -20.48 16.36
CA GLU A 272 6.78 -21.23 16.19
C GLU A 272 6.18 -20.96 14.80
N VAL A 273 6.09 -19.69 14.37
CA VAL A 273 5.50 -19.37 13.07
C VAL A 273 6.34 -19.88 11.89
N TYR A 274 7.66 -19.65 11.91
CA TYR A 274 8.53 -19.99 10.78
C TYR A 274 8.98 -21.46 10.77
N GLY A 275 9.01 -22.13 11.92
CA GLY A 275 9.41 -23.54 12.06
C GLY A 275 8.25 -24.53 12.05
N ARG A 276 7.01 -24.07 12.19
CA ARG A 276 5.82 -24.94 12.19
C ARG A 276 5.67 -25.75 10.91
N GLN A 277 5.28 -27.01 11.08
CA GLN A 277 4.76 -27.85 9.98
C GLN A 277 3.35 -27.36 9.63
N TRP A 278 3.27 -26.48 8.64
CA TRP A 278 2.00 -25.91 8.17
C TRP A 278 1.20 -26.88 7.33
N ILE A 279 1.88 -27.75 6.59
CA ILE A 279 1.27 -28.74 5.71
C ILE A 279 1.15 -30.06 6.46
N SER A 280 -0.05 -30.64 6.49
CA SER A 280 -0.27 -31.93 7.15
C SER A 280 0.53 -33.07 6.48
N PRO A 281 0.89 -34.13 7.23
CA PRO A 281 1.58 -35.29 6.66
C PRO A 281 0.83 -35.93 5.48
N GLU A 282 -0.50 -35.97 5.53
CA GLU A 282 -1.36 -36.49 4.45
C GLU A 282 -1.22 -35.71 3.14
N LYS A 283 -0.89 -34.42 3.23
CA LYS A 283 -0.61 -33.54 2.09
C LYS A 283 0.88 -33.50 1.73
N GLY A 284 1.68 -34.41 2.29
CA GLY A 284 3.12 -34.54 2.04
C GLY A 284 4.02 -33.80 3.03
N GLY A 285 3.46 -33.18 4.08
CA GLY A 285 4.20 -32.50 5.14
C GLY A 285 4.94 -31.23 4.70
N GLY A 286 5.53 -30.51 5.65
CA GLY A 286 6.48 -29.43 5.36
C GLY A 286 6.09 -28.06 5.93
N THR A 287 7.06 -27.16 5.80
CA THR A 287 7.04 -25.79 6.28
C THR A 287 6.51 -24.83 5.22
N TRP A 288 6.59 -23.53 5.52
CA TRP A 288 5.94 -22.49 4.74
C TRP A 288 6.48 -22.35 3.31
N ASP A 289 7.75 -22.64 3.09
CA ASP A 289 8.45 -22.55 1.80
C ASP A 289 7.77 -23.40 0.72
N ARG A 290 7.23 -24.56 1.11
CA ARG A 290 6.50 -25.43 0.17
C ARG A 290 5.17 -24.86 -0.29
N MET A 291 4.57 -23.93 0.46
CA MET A 291 3.24 -23.37 0.18
C MET A 291 3.25 -22.35 -0.95
N PHE A 292 4.40 -21.74 -1.23
CA PHE A 292 4.54 -20.72 -2.27
C PHE A 292 5.11 -21.32 -3.56
N ILE A 293 4.78 -20.69 -4.69
CA ILE A 293 5.47 -20.94 -5.95
C ILE A 293 6.85 -20.29 -5.86
N ASP A 294 7.88 -21.05 -6.22
CA ASP A 294 9.27 -20.60 -6.17
C ASP A 294 9.46 -19.31 -6.98
N ALA A 295 10.33 -18.43 -6.50
CA ALA A 295 10.64 -17.12 -7.10
C ALA A 295 9.44 -16.15 -7.25
N THR A 296 8.32 -16.39 -6.55
CA THR A 296 7.18 -15.45 -6.55
C THR A 296 7.11 -14.55 -5.33
N LEU A 297 7.91 -14.82 -4.29
CA LEU A 297 8.07 -13.92 -3.16
C LEU A 297 8.96 -12.75 -3.56
N GLN A 298 8.37 -11.55 -3.64
CA GLN A 298 9.04 -10.33 -4.11
C GLN A 298 8.71 -9.16 -3.19
N ASP A 299 9.71 -8.33 -2.91
CA ASP A 299 9.58 -7.12 -2.11
C ASP A 299 9.81 -5.90 -2.99
N LEU A 300 8.90 -4.92 -2.90
CA LEU A 300 9.07 -3.60 -3.47
C LEU A 300 8.99 -2.55 -2.36
N ALA A 301 10.00 -1.69 -2.25
CA ALA A 301 10.00 -0.58 -1.31
C ALA A 301 9.44 0.69 -1.96
N LEU A 302 8.48 1.34 -1.30
CA LEU A 302 7.77 2.52 -1.78
C LEU A 302 7.97 3.67 -0.80
N THR A 303 8.51 4.78 -1.30
CA THR A 303 8.70 6.02 -0.54
C THR A 303 7.59 7.02 -0.89
N PRO A 304 6.94 7.67 0.10
CA PRO A 304 6.00 8.74 -0.16
C PRO A 304 6.62 9.83 -1.01
N GLN A 305 5.91 10.20 -2.07
CA GLN A 305 6.31 11.32 -2.91
C GLN A 305 6.20 12.62 -2.11
N HIS A 306 7.24 13.45 -2.13
CA HIS A 306 7.22 14.79 -1.54
C HIS A 306 7.83 15.84 -2.47
N TRP A 307 7.62 17.12 -2.16
CA TRP A 307 8.29 18.23 -2.85
C TRP A 307 9.81 18.14 -2.68
N ASN A 308 10.57 18.58 -3.68
CA ASN A 308 12.03 18.45 -3.77
C ASN A 308 12.59 17.03 -3.95
N MET A 309 11.75 15.99 -3.99
CA MET A 309 12.17 14.68 -4.49
C MET A 309 12.44 14.77 -6.01
N TYR A 310 13.61 14.30 -6.46
CA TYR A 310 14.03 14.19 -7.87
C TYR A 310 13.82 15.43 -8.75
N ALA A 311 14.16 16.62 -8.25
CA ALA A 311 14.07 17.88 -9.01
C ALA A 311 12.65 18.20 -9.54
N THR A 312 11.63 17.75 -8.81
CA THR A 312 10.27 18.27 -9.00
C THR A 312 10.31 19.79 -8.84
N LYS A 313 9.94 20.56 -9.88
CA LYS A 313 9.81 22.02 -9.75
C LYS A 313 8.94 22.30 -8.52
N ALA A 314 9.49 22.96 -7.50
CA ALA A 314 8.69 23.48 -6.42
C ALA A 314 7.59 24.34 -7.05
N SER A 315 6.33 24.09 -6.69
CA SER A 315 5.27 25.00 -7.09
C SER A 315 5.68 26.40 -6.62
N GLY A 316 5.98 27.30 -7.55
CA GLY A 316 6.16 28.71 -7.22
C GLY A 316 4.90 29.16 -6.51
N LYS A 317 5.03 29.49 -5.22
CA LYS A 317 4.08 30.37 -4.55
C LYS A 317 4.43 31.79 -4.94
#